data_AF-A0A7K0ZSC5-F1
#
_entry.id   AF-A0A7K0ZSC5-F1
#
_cell.length_a   1.000
_cell.length_b   1.000
_cell.length_c   1.000
_cell.angle_alpha   90.00
_cell.angle_beta   90.00
_cell.angle_gamma   90.00
#
_symmetry.space_group_name_H-M   'P 1'
#
loop_
_entity.id
_entity.type
_entity.pdbx_description
1 polymer ?
#
loop_
_entity_poly.entity_id
_entity_poly.type
_entity_poly.pdbx_seq_one_letter_code
_entity_poly.pdbx_strand_id
1 'polypeptide(L)'
;MQQINFKRWFDRMQPQTLQIATWLLYFDGFFALVDLLDGYSYLRYIRETYRFGFVFGLVNVALYAAGGLLMANERKIGYKIAIAASISPFVVRFI
;
A
#
# COMPACT_ATOMS: atom_id res chain seq x y z
N MET A 1 16.34 19.39 -2.97
CA MET A 1 15.26 18.40 -2.76
C MET A 1 15.21 17.51 -3.99
N GLN A 2 15.36 16.19 -3.85
CA GLN A 2 15.34 15.24 -4.98
C GLN A 2 13.94 15.22 -5.61
N GLN A 3 13.78 15.63 -6.87
CA GLN A 3 12.46 15.62 -7.53
C GLN A 3 11.95 14.19 -7.68
N ILE A 4 10.65 13.95 -7.41
CA ILE A 4 10.04 12.63 -7.57
C ILE A 4 9.90 12.35 -9.07
N ASN A 5 10.45 11.24 -9.54
CA ASN A 5 10.27 10.80 -10.91
C ASN A 5 9.11 9.81 -11.00
N PHE A 6 7.95 10.28 -11.47
CA PHE A 6 6.74 9.47 -11.65
C PHE A 6 6.87 8.39 -12.75
N LYS A 7 7.95 8.38 -13.52
CA LYS A 7 8.27 7.28 -14.45
C LYS A 7 9.07 6.16 -13.77
N ARG A 8 9.64 6.41 -12.59
CA ARG A 8 10.47 5.44 -11.84
C ARG A 8 9.63 4.69 -10.81
N TRP A 9 8.92 3.67 -11.28
CA TRP A 9 8.12 2.78 -10.44
C TRP A 9 8.96 1.67 -9.80
N PHE A 10 10.15 1.41 -10.31
CA PHE A 10 11.06 0.42 -9.79
C PHE A 10 12.50 0.89 -9.97
N ASP A 11 13.36 0.52 -9.02
CA ASP A 11 14.77 0.87 -9.04
C ASP A 11 15.66 -0.36 -8.91
N ARG A 12 16.38 -0.66 -9.99
CA ARG A 12 17.30 -1.80 -10.07
C ARG A 12 18.61 -1.57 -9.31
N MET A 13 18.92 -0.32 -8.97
CA MET A 13 20.13 0.04 -8.23
C MET A 13 19.98 -0.14 -6.72
N GLN A 14 18.75 -0.39 -6.25
CA GLN A 14 18.49 -0.62 -4.82
C GLN A 14 19.08 -1.95 -4.34
N PRO A 15 19.35 -2.10 -3.03
CA PRO A 15 19.67 -3.40 -2.46
C PRO A 15 18.55 -4.42 -2.74
N GLN A 16 18.92 -5.68 -2.94
CA GLN A 16 17.98 -6.76 -3.32
C GLN A 16 16.76 -6.85 -2.40
N THR A 17 16.93 -6.69 -1.09
CA THR A 17 15.83 -6.74 -0.12
C THR A 17 14.83 -5.62 -0.31
N LEU A 18 15.30 -4.41 -0.64
CA LEU A 18 14.44 -3.24 -0.88
C LEU A 18 13.70 -3.36 -2.23
N GLN A 19 14.34 -3.96 -3.23
CA GLN A 19 13.68 -4.28 -4.50
C GLN A 19 12.52 -5.25 -4.29
N ILE A 20 12.74 -6.33 -3.54
CA ILE A 20 11.69 -7.31 -3.20
C ILE A 20 10.56 -6.62 -2.43
N ALA A 21 10.88 -5.81 -1.41
CA ALA A 21 9.88 -5.09 -0.63
C ALA A 21 8.99 -4.17 -1.49
N THR A 22 9.59 -3.48 -2.47
CA THR A 22 8.85 -2.61 -3.41
C THR A 22 7.84 -3.41 -4.24
N TRP A 23 8.23 -4.60 -4.72
CA TRP A 23 7.32 -5.49 -5.44
C TRP A 23 6.21 -6.06 -4.55
N LEU A 24 6.55 -6.49 -3.35
CA LEU A 24 5.57 -6.98 -2.38
C LEU A 24 4.51 -5.91 -2.08
N LEU A 25 4.90 -4.65 -1.93
CA LEU A 25 3.95 -3.55 -1.75
C LEU A 25 2.99 -3.37 -2.92
N TYR A 26 3.46 -3.53 -4.16
CA TYR A 26 2.57 -3.46 -5.33
C TYR A 26 1.60 -4.64 -5.38
N PHE A 27 2.07 -5.85 -5.03
CA PHE A 27 1.18 -7.01 -4.95
C PHE A 27 0.16 -6.87 -3.83
N ASP A 28 0.57 -6.40 -2.65
CA ASP A 28 -0.33 -6.13 -1.53
C ASP A 28 -1.39 -5.10 -1.92
N GLY A 29 -0.99 -4.02 -2.61
CA GLY A 29 -1.93 -3.01 -3.12
C GLY A 29 -2.91 -3.59 -4.14
N PHE A 30 -2.45 -4.47 -5.03
CA PHE A 30 -3.32 -5.15 -5.99
C PHE A 30 -4.33 -6.07 -5.29
N PHE A 31 -3.89 -6.91 -4.36
CA PHE A 31 -4.79 -7.79 -3.62
C PHE A 31 -5.74 -7.01 -2.72
N ALA A 32 -5.30 -5.92 -2.11
CA ALA A 32 -6.18 -5.01 -1.37
C ALA A 32 -7.29 -4.41 -2.26
N LEU A 33 -6.98 -4.10 -3.52
CA LEU A 33 -7.97 -3.62 -4.49
C LEU A 33 -8.95 -4.73 -4.89
N VAL A 34 -8.47 -5.94 -5.14
CA VAL A 34 -9.34 -7.10 -5.40
C VAL A 34 -10.26 -7.36 -4.20
N ASP A 35 -9.71 -7.32 -2.99
CA ASP A 35 -10.44 -7.51 -1.74
C ASP A 35 -11.51 -6.44 -1.52
N LEU A 36 -11.23 -5.20 -1.89
CA LEU A 36 -12.18 -4.10 -1.80
C LEU A 36 -13.36 -4.27 -2.75
N LEU A 37 -13.13 -4.85 -3.92
CA LEU A 37 -14.16 -5.05 -4.94
C LEU A 37 -15.00 -6.30 -4.67
N ASP A 38 -14.35 -7.46 -4.50
CA ASP A 38 -15.05 -8.77 -4.51
C ASP A 38 -14.48 -9.82 -3.53
N GLY A 39 -13.43 -9.50 -2.76
CA GLY A 39 -12.81 -10.48 -1.86
C GLY A 39 -13.58 -10.75 -0.56
N TYR A 40 -13.05 -11.70 0.23
CA TYR A 40 -13.60 -12.14 1.52
C TYR A 40 -12.68 -11.77 2.69
N SER A 41 -12.21 -10.53 2.70
CA SER A 41 -11.16 -10.05 3.60
C SER A 41 -11.64 -8.93 4.52
N TYR A 42 -10.76 -8.42 5.38
CA TYR A 42 -11.05 -7.37 6.35
C TYR A 42 -11.53 -6.05 5.70
N LEU A 43 -11.09 -5.76 4.47
CA LEU A 43 -11.51 -4.57 3.73
C LEU A 43 -13.00 -4.60 3.38
N ARG A 44 -13.53 -5.78 3.02
CA ARG A 44 -14.97 -5.97 2.80
C ARG A 44 -15.77 -5.78 4.07
N TYR A 45 -15.28 -6.31 5.19
CA TYR A 45 -15.91 -6.11 6.50
C TYR A 45 -16.08 -4.62 6.82
N ILE A 46 -15.03 -3.80 6.64
CA ILE A 46 -15.14 -2.35 6.83
C ILE A 46 -16.10 -1.72 5.83
N ARG A 47 -16.03 -2.11 4.54
CA ARG A 47 -16.91 -1.60 3.48
C ARG A 47 -18.38 -1.80 3.80
N GLU A 48 -18.74 -2.96 4.35
CA GLU A 48 -20.12 -3.31 4.70
C GLU A 48 -20.57 -2.72 6.04
N THR A 49 -19.64 -2.60 7.00
CA THR A 49 -19.95 -2.07 8.35
C THR A 49 -20.05 -0.55 8.37
N TYR A 50 -19.16 0.15 7.67
CA TYR A 50 -19.05 1.60 7.70
C TYR A 50 -19.39 2.23 6.35
N ARG A 51 -20.18 3.29 6.36
CA ARG A 51 -20.59 4.04 5.14
C ARG A 51 -19.39 4.64 4.38
N PHE A 52 -18.27 4.87 5.06
CA PHE A 52 -17.01 5.35 4.48
C PHE A 52 -15.99 4.23 4.19
N GLY A 53 -16.35 2.96 4.43
CA GLY A 53 -15.42 1.85 4.33
C GLY A 53 -14.86 1.62 2.92
N PHE A 54 -15.63 1.96 1.89
CA PHE A 54 -15.14 1.93 0.51
C PHE A 54 -13.99 2.94 0.28
N VAL A 55 -14.14 4.17 0.78
CA VAL A 55 -13.11 5.22 0.68
C VAL A 55 -11.88 4.82 1.50
N PHE A 56 -12.08 4.27 2.69
CA PHE A 56 -10.98 3.75 3.51
C PHE A 56 -10.16 2.68 2.75
N GLY A 57 -10.83 1.73 2.10
CA GLY A 57 -10.15 0.72 1.29
C GLY A 57 -9.38 1.31 0.12
N LEU A 58 -9.96 2.29 -0.60
CA LEU A 58 -9.26 3.00 -1.67
C LEU A 58 -8.02 3.74 -1.17
N VAL A 59 -8.12 4.40 -0.01
CA VAL A 59 -6.96 5.06 0.62
C VAL A 59 -5.89 4.02 0.94
N ASN A 60 -6.27 2.85 1.48
CA ASN A 60 -5.30 1.80 1.80
C ASN A 60 -4.55 1.29 0.55
N VAL A 61 -5.28 1.02 -0.53
CA VAL A 61 -4.69 0.66 -1.83
C VAL A 61 -3.72 1.74 -2.33
N ALA A 62 -4.15 3.01 -2.25
CA ALA A 62 -3.31 4.12 -2.66
C ALA A 62 -2.04 4.25 -1.80
N LEU A 63 -2.10 3.95 -0.50
CA LEU A 63 -0.94 3.96 0.39
C LEU A 63 0.07 2.87 0.04
N TYR A 64 -0.38 1.65 -0.32
CA TYR A 64 0.51 0.60 -0.80
C TYR A 64 1.23 1.01 -2.10
N ALA A 65 0.49 1.51 -3.09
CA ALA A 65 1.06 1.96 -4.36
C ALA A 65 1.99 3.17 -4.19
N ALA A 66 1.60 4.16 -3.37
CA ALA A 66 2.42 5.33 -3.07
C ALA A 66 3.66 4.96 -2.25
N GLY A 67 3.55 4.01 -1.32
CA GLY A 67 4.67 3.47 -0.56
C GLY A 67 5.75 2.87 -1.47
N GLY A 68 5.34 2.04 -2.43
CA GLY A 68 6.22 1.46 -3.44
C GLY A 68 6.85 2.52 -4.36
N LEU A 69 6.06 3.47 -4.87
CA LEU A 69 6.57 4.54 -5.74
C LEU A 69 7.58 5.43 -5.02
N LEU A 70 7.31 5.79 -3.77
CA LEU A 70 8.22 6.60 -2.97
C LEU A 70 9.49 5.83 -2.60
N MET A 71 9.39 4.52 -2.32
CA MET A 71 10.56 3.67 -2.14
C MET A 71 11.42 3.63 -3.41
N ALA A 72 10.83 3.43 -4.58
CA ALA A 72 11.54 3.43 -5.87
C ALA A 72 12.23 4.78 -6.19
N ASN A 73 11.77 5.87 -5.58
CA ASN A 73 12.38 7.20 -5.66
C ASN A 73 13.32 7.51 -4.48
N GLU A 74 13.80 6.49 -3.76
CA GLU A 74 14.74 6.59 -2.62
C GLU A 74 14.25 7.47 -1.46
N ARG A 75 12.93 7.69 -1.36
CA ARG A 75 12.35 8.50 -0.28
C ARG A 75 12.08 7.62 0.94
N LYS A 76 12.75 7.92 2.05
CA LYS A 76 12.54 7.27 3.36
C LYS A 76 11.08 7.32 3.86
N ILE A 77 10.30 8.30 3.39
CA ILE A 77 8.87 8.42 3.71
C ILE A 77 8.06 7.26 3.11
N GLY A 78 8.45 6.72 1.96
CA GLY A 78 7.79 5.57 1.34
C GLY A 78 7.77 4.35 2.26
N TYR A 79 8.87 4.10 2.98
CA TYR A 79 8.96 3.05 3.99
C TYR A 79 8.01 3.25 5.16
N LYS A 80 7.90 4.47 5.68
CA LYS A 80 6.98 4.77 6.79
C LYS A 80 5.52 4.57 6.38
N ILE A 81 5.17 4.99 5.16
CA ILE A 81 3.83 4.82 4.59
C ILE A 81 3.51 3.34 4.38
N ALA A 82 4.46 2.58 3.81
CA ALA A 82 4.34 1.15 3.60
C ALA A 82 4.03 0.40 4.90
N ILE A 83 4.80 0.67 5.97
CA ILE A 83 4.55 0.06 7.29
C ILE A 83 3.15 0.43 7.81
N ALA A 84 2.79 1.71 7.74
CA ALA A 84 1.49 2.16 8.23
C ALA A 84 0.33 1.47 7.49
N ALA A 85 0.45 1.30 6.16
CA ALA A 85 -0.50 0.54 5.36
C ALA A 85 -0.53 -0.94 5.75
N SER A 86 0.62 -1.60 5.87
CA SER A 86 0.71 -3.01 6.29
C SER A 86 0.17 -3.29 7.70
N ILE A 87 0.12 -2.28 8.57
CA ILE A 87 -0.47 -2.40 9.92
C ILE A 87 -2.00 -2.31 9.89
N SER A 88 -2.60 -1.79 8.82
CA SER A 88 -4.05 -1.60 8.73
C SER A 88 -4.87 -2.82 9.15
N PRO A 89 -4.65 -4.06 8.67
CA PRO A 89 -5.49 -5.21 9.04
C PRO A 89 -5.52 -5.49 10.55
N PHE A 90 -4.42 -5.21 11.26
CA PHE A 90 -4.35 -5.41 12.70
C PHE A 90 -5.22 -4.39 13.43
N VAL A 91 -5.20 -3.13 13.01
CA VAL A 91 -6.02 -2.06 13.60
C VAL A 91 -7.51 -2.36 13.42
N VAL A 92 -7.91 -2.83 12.24
CA VAL A 92 -9.30 -3.21 11.95
C VAL A 92 -9.81 -4.28 12.91
N ARG A 93 -8.95 -5.21 13.32
CA ARG A 93 -9.34 -6.32 14.19
C ARG A 93 -9.71 -5.90 15.61
N PHE A 94 -9.34 -4.68 16.04
CA PHE A 94 -9.63 -4.17 17.38
C PHE A 94 -10.89 -3.27 17.43
N ILE A 95 -11.56 -3.07 16.29
CA ILE A 95 -12.76 -2.24 16.15
C ILE A 95 -13.92 -3.15 15.76
#